data_AF-A0A0P1GW02-F1
#
_entry.id   AF-A0A0P1GW02-F1
#
_cell.length_a   1.000
_cell.length_b   1.000
_cell.length_c   1.000
_cell.angle_alpha   90.00
_cell.angle_beta   90.00
_cell.angle_gamma   90.00
#
_symmetry.space_group_name_H-M   'P 1'
#
loop_
_entity.id
_entity.type
_entity.pdbx_description
1 polymer ?
#
loop_
_entity_poly.entity_id
_entity_poly.type
_entity_poly.pdbx_seq_one_letter_code
_entity_poly.pdbx_strand_id
1 'polypeptide(L)'
;MTLSQRFFFLVLVGAALATAQTLRAQTVNLNTGKIDFAQEAGARVDVTIVRGITRSDQLPAPLVAVRKRLSAKRYVRFADLRALADYGDGNAAFQLAKRIDYVARPQLAADAAHYYGMAAQSGRGGAIYGFIRAVDALDPASTSQARLTSLRKTLLLYAAAGSGPATEAMLRYYVAGAPFGDLGPDLDRLVVQTDSPAANAVALQLASQILHAGGGDAASLGTAKGYLDKVAGADSLRLRLIAENLLPLVNEQIAALPPQLSQDMPNQEVSQ
;
A
#
# COMPACT_ATOMS: atom_id res chain seq x y z
N MET A 1 -1.55 42.73 -65.73
CA MET A 1 -2.77 42.28 -66.45
C MET A 1 -2.41 41.06 -67.29
N THR A 2 -3.37 40.13 -67.39
CA THR A 2 -3.43 38.89 -68.20
C THR A 2 -2.43 37.78 -67.84
N LEU A 3 -2.82 36.81 -67.00
CA LEU A 3 -3.64 35.60 -67.25
C LEU A 3 -2.97 34.62 -68.23
N SER A 4 -2.43 33.51 -67.71
CA SER A 4 -2.19 32.32 -68.52
C SER A 4 -2.05 31.07 -67.64
N GLN A 5 -2.66 29.99 -68.14
CA GLN A 5 -2.40 28.59 -67.85
C GLN A 5 -2.98 28.01 -66.55
N ARG A 6 -3.46 26.76 -66.52
CA ARG A 6 -3.82 25.73 -67.52
C ARG A 6 -4.56 24.67 -66.70
N PHE A 7 -5.64 24.13 -67.23
CA PHE A 7 -6.26 22.91 -66.71
C PHE A 7 -5.26 21.75 -66.79
N PHE A 8 -5.03 21.05 -65.67
CA PHE A 8 -4.44 19.72 -65.67
C PHE A 8 -5.24 18.83 -64.74
N PHE A 9 -5.88 17.83 -65.33
CA PHE A 9 -6.46 16.67 -64.66
C PHE A 9 -5.35 15.92 -63.92
N LEU A 10 -5.53 15.66 -62.62
CA LEU A 10 -4.78 14.63 -61.92
C LEU A 10 -5.74 13.76 -61.11
N VAL A 11 -5.93 12.55 -61.61
CA VAL A 11 -6.49 11.41 -60.88
C VAL A 11 -5.54 11.08 -59.73
N LEU A 12 -6.03 11.09 -58.48
CA LEU A 12 -5.27 10.62 -57.33
C LEU A 12 -5.99 9.45 -56.67
N VAL A 13 -5.35 8.30 -56.87
CA VAL A 13 -5.59 6.98 -56.32
C VAL A 13 -5.59 7.03 -54.79
N GLY A 14 -6.40 6.15 -54.20
CA GLY A 14 -6.71 6.12 -52.78
C GLY A 14 -5.52 5.93 -51.84
N ALA A 15 -5.76 6.36 -50.60
CA ALA A 15 -5.08 5.87 -49.42
C ALA A 15 -6.15 5.65 -48.35
N ALA A 16 -6.62 4.41 -48.22
CA ALA A 16 -7.30 3.97 -47.02
C ALA A 16 -6.30 4.10 -45.87
N LEU A 17 -6.56 5.01 -44.93
CA LEU A 17 -5.83 5.05 -43.66
C LEU A 17 -6.20 3.78 -42.88
N ALA A 18 -5.43 2.72 -43.09
CA ALA A 18 -5.30 1.64 -42.13
C ALA A 18 -4.59 2.24 -40.90
N THR A 19 -5.36 2.49 -39.85
CA THR A 19 -4.82 2.77 -38.53
C THR A 19 -4.09 1.52 -38.06
N ALA A 20 -2.78 1.50 -38.26
CA ALA A 20 -1.90 0.51 -37.66
C ALA A 20 -2.00 0.67 -36.14
N GLN A 21 -2.86 -0.15 -35.51
CA GLN A 21 -2.80 -0.37 -34.08
C GLN A 21 -1.44 -1.00 -33.80
N THR A 22 -0.51 -0.20 -33.30
CA THR A 22 0.70 -0.73 -32.68
C THR A 22 0.25 -1.55 -31.48
N LEU A 23 0.12 -2.86 -31.70
CA LEU A 23 0.11 -3.88 -30.66
C LEU A 23 1.42 -3.70 -29.89
N ARG A 24 1.38 -2.97 -28.78
CA ARG A 24 2.45 -3.02 -27.79
C ARG A 24 2.46 -4.45 -27.28
N ALA A 25 3.49 -5.20 -27.66
CA ALA A 25 3.82 -6.47 -27.06
C ALA A 25 3.86 -6.28 -25.54
N GLN A 26 2.92 -6.90 -24.83
CA GLN A 26 3.04 -7.10 -23.39
C GLN A 26 4.24 -8.01 -23.17
N THR A 27 5.33 -7.46 -22.65
CA THR A 27 6.40 -8.27 -22.08
C THR A 27 5.85 -8.90 -20.81
N VAL A 28 5.37 -10.13 -20.90
CA VAL A 28 5.00 -10.93 -19.73
C VAL A 28 6.30 -11.37 -19.08
N ASN A 29 6.71 -10.63 -18.05
CA ASN A 29 7.88 -10.99 -17.25
C ASN A 29 7.44 -12.06 -16.23
N LEU A 30 7.74 -13.32 -16.53
CA LEU A 30 7.32 -14.48 -15.73
C LEU A 30 8.24 -14.78 -14.54
N ASN A 31 9.28 -13.98 -14.29
CA ASN A 31 10.26 -14.31 -13.27
C ASN A 31 10.93 -13.10 -12.62
N THR A 32 10.26 -12.51 -11.63
CA THR A 32 10.89 -11.83 -10.49
C THR A 32 9.86 -11.82 -9.37
N GLY A 33 10.28 -12.11 -8.14
CA GLY A 33 9.47 -11.94 -6.91
C GLY A 33 9.08 -10.49 -6.59
N LYS A 34 8.86 -9.67 -7.63
CA LYS A 34 8.16 -8.40 -7.57
C LYS A 34 6.74 -8.69 -8.02
N ILE A 35 5.81 -8.62 -7.08
CA ILE A 35 4.40 -8.46 -7.43
C ILE A 35 4.30 -7.04 -8.00
N ASP A 36 4.46 -6.92 -9.31
CA ASP A 36 4.10 -5.70 -10.01
C ASP A 36 2.58 -5.56 -9.85
N PHE A 37 2.16 -4.76 -8.89
CA PHE A 37 0.80 -4.23 -8.86
C PHE A 37 0.63 -3.52 -10.19
N ALA A 38 -0.08 -4.16 -11.12
CA ALA A 38 -0.41 -3.54 -12.39
C ALA A 38 -0.88 -2.12 -12.06
N GLN A 39 -0.18 -1.12 -12.58
CA GLN A 39 -0.61 0.27 -12.52
C GLN A 39 -1.89 0.36 -13.35
N GLU A 40 -3.00 -0.14 -12.82
CA GLU A 40 -4.29 0.42 -13.14
C GLU A 40 -4.18 1.88 -12.74
N ALA A 41 -4.23 2.74 -13.76
CA ALA A 41 -3.96 4.17 -13.65
C ALA A 41 -4.68 4.77 -12.44
N GLY A 42 -3.93 4.99 -11.35
CA GLY A 42 -4.26 5.88 -10.26
C GLY A 42 -5.71 5.82 -9.76
N ALA A 43 -6.19 4.66 -9.33
CA ALA A 43 -7.26 4.64 -8.34
C ALA A 43 -6.70 5.37 -7.10
N ARG A 44 -6.95 6.69 -7.02
CA ARG A 44 -6.54 7.52 -5.90
C ARG A 44 -7.36 7.05 -4.72
N VAL A 45 -6.77 6.18 -3.92
CA VAL A 45 -7.35 5.80 -2.64
C VAL A 45 -7.28 7.03 -1.75
N ASP A 46 -8.38 7.78 -1.72
CA ASP A 46 -8.60 8.89 -0.79
C ASP A 46 -9.13 8.30 0.52
N VAL A 47 -8.20 7.91 1.40
CA VAL A 47 -8.55 7.50 2.75
C VAL A 47 -8.65 8.74 3.62
N THR A 48 -9.85 9.29 3.74
CA THR A 48 -10.15 10.27 4.78
C THR A 48 -10.49 9.52 6.06
N ILE A 49 -9.48 9.29 6.90
CA ILE A 49 -9.60 8.52 8.16
C ILE A 49 -10.00 9.46 9.30
N VAL A 50 -9.43 10.67 9.29
CA VAL A 50 -9.72 11.70 10.28
C VAL A 50 -10.27 12.90 9.53
N ARG A 51 -11.49 13.32 9.90
CA ARG A 51 -12.10 14.54 9.39
C ARG A 51 -11.33 15.73 10.00
N GLY A 52 -10.21 16.07 9.36
CA GLY A 52 -9.36 17.20 9.75
C GLY A 52 -10.08 18.54 9.59
N ILE A 53 -9.33 19.62 9.80
CA ILE A 53 -9.87 20.98 9.70
C ILE A 53 -10.16 21.31 8.23
N THR A 54 -11.44 21.34 7.85
CA THR A 54 -11.88 21.69 6.49
C THR A 54 -12.23 23.16 6.35
N ARG A 55 -12.57 23.84 7.45
CA ARG A 55 -13.01 25.25 7.44
C ARG A 55 -12.22 26.11 8.41
N SER A 56 -12.06 27.39 8.09
CA SER A 56 -11.23 28.30 8.91
C SER A 56 -11.89 28.67 10.25
N ASP A 57 -13.20 28.59 10.36
CA ASP A 57 -13.96 28.83 11.60
C ASP A 57 -13.70 27.78 12.68
N GLN A 58 -13.18 26.61 12.31
CA GLN A 58 -12.77 25.55 13.24
C GLN A 58 -11.42 25.86 13.93
N LEU A 59 -10.73 26.93 13.50
CA LEU A 59 -9.42 27.29 14.03
C LEU A 59 -9.49 28.44 15.04
N PRO A 60 -8.60 28.45 16.05
CA PRO A 60 -8.36 29.61 16.88
C PRO A 60 -7.97 30.82 16.02
N ALA A 61 -8.40 32.01 16.44
CA ALA A 61 -8.14 33.27 15.74
C ALA A 61 -6.70 33.46 15.21
N PRO A 62 -5.62 33.18 15.98
CA PRO A 62 -4.26 33.31 15.45
C PRO A 62 -3.96 32.36 14.28
N LEU A 63 -4.52 31.14 14.29
CA LEU A 63 -4.30 30.15 13.23
C LEU A 63 -5.13 30.42 11.97
N VAL A 64 -6.25 31.16 12.08
CA VAL A 64 -7.01 31.63 10.90
C VAL A 64 -6.13 32.49 10.00
N ALA A 65 -5.39 33.44 10.59
CA ALA A 65 -4.49 34.31 9.84
C ALA A 65 -3.37 33.52 9.16
N VAL A 66 -2.80 32.52 9.86
CA VAL A 66 -1.80 31.61 9.31
C VAL A 66 -2.37 30.83 8.12
N ARG A 67 -3.55 30.25 8.26
CA ARG A 67 -4.19 29.47 7.20
C ARG A 67 -4.49 30.32 5.97
N LYS A 68 -4.97 31.55 6.15
CA LYS A 68 -5.16 32.51 5.04
C LYS A 68 -3.86 32.78 4.29
N ARG A 69 -2.73 32.99 4.99
CA ARG A 69 -1.41 33.15 4.37
C ARG A 69 -1.00 31.90 3.58
N LEU A 70 -1.20 30.71 4.17
CA LEU A 70 -0.88 29.44 3.54
C LEU A 70 -1.66 29.23 2.24
N SER A 71 -2.98 29.45 2.27
CA SER A 71 -3.85 29.33 1.08
C SER A 71 -3.50 30.34 -0.01
N ALA A 72 -3.07 31.54 0.38
CA ALA A 72 -2.56 32.56 -0.55
C ALA A 72 -1.13 32.27 -1.06
N LYS A 73 -0.56 31.09 -0.77
CA LYS A 73 0.82 30.70 -1.12
C LYS A 73 1.89 31.67 -0.61
N ARG A 74 1.57 32.44 0.43
CA ARG A 74 2.53 33.34 1.07
C ARG A 74 3.43 32.55 2.01
N TYR A 75 4.61 33.10 2.29
CA TYR A 75 5.50 32.49 3.26
C TYR A 75 4.82 32.38 4.64
N VAL A 76 4.92 31.19 5.21
CA VAL A 76 4.48 30.87 6.57
C VAL A 76 5.68 30.33 7.32
N ARG A 77 5.91 30.78 8.56
CA ARG A 77 7.05 30.34 9.38
C ARG A 77 6.89 28.87 9.73
N PHE A 78 8.01 28.20 10.01
CA PHE A 78 8.00 26.78 10.32
C PHE A 78 7.14 26.46 11.57
N ALA A 79 7.26 27.26 12.63
CA ALA A 79 6.45 27.11 13.85
C ALA A 79 4.94 27.29 13.59
N ASP A 80 4.57 28.25 12.75
CA ASP A 80 3.16 28.49 12.37
C ASP A 80 2.60 27.32 11.56
N LEU A 81 3.38 26.75 10.64
CA LEU A 81 2.99 25.57 9.88
C LEU A 81 2.80 24.36 10.78
N ARG A 82 3.72 24.16 11.73
CA ARG A 82 3.62 23.11 12.75
C ARG A 82 2.35 23.27 13.59
N ALA A 83 2.11 24.44 14.16
CA ALA A 83 0.92 24.69 14.96
C ALA A 83 -0.38 24.44 14.16
N LEU A 84 -0.42 24.82 12.88
CA LEU A 84 -1.57 24.58 12.02
C LEU A 84 -1.74 23.09 11.66
N ALA A 85 -0.64 22.36 11.42
CA ALA A 85 -0.63 20.93 11.16
C ALA A 85 -1.05 20.13 12.39
N ASP A 86 -0.50 20.44 13.56
CA ASP A 86 -0.81 19.80 14.85
C ASP A 86 -2.28 20.02 15.25
N TYR A 87 -2.91 21.10 14.78
CA TYR A 87 -4.35 21.34 14.92
C TYR A 87 -5.21 20.54 13.92
N GLY A 88 -4.60 19.77 13.02
CA GLY A 88 -5.28 18.89 12.07
C GLY A 88 -5.53 19.47 10.68
N ASP A 89 -4.86 20.56 10.29
CA ASP A 89 -4.88 21.02 8.89
C ASP A 89 -3.94 20.17 8.03
N GLY A 90 -4.53 19.30 7.21
CA GLY A 90 -3.78 18.41 6.33
C GLY A 90 -2.95 19.11 5.25
N ASN A 91 -3.32 20.33 4.81
CA ASN A 91 -2.49 21.10 3.87
C ASN A 91 -1.23 21.58 4.59
N ALA A 92 -1.39 22.11 5.80
CA ALA A 92 -0.26 22.53 6.62
C ALA A 92 0.69 21.37 6.91
N ALA A 93 0.14 20.20 7.29
CA ALA A 93 0.92 18.98 7.49
C ALA A 93 1.71 18.58 6.23
N PHE A 94 1.07 18.59 5.06
CA PHE A 94 1.75 18.26 3.81
C PHE A 94 2.88 19.24 3.47
N GLN A 95 2.64 20.54 3.62
CA GLN A 95 3.65 21.57 3.33
C GLN A 95 4.79 21.53 4.33
N LEU A 96 4.51 21.23 5.61
CA LEU A 96 5.52 21.04 6.64
C LEU A 96 6.39 19.82 6.34
N ALA A 97 5.77 18.67 6.04
CA ALA A 97 6.47 17.45 5.67
C ALA A 97 7.42 17.67 4.49
N LYS A 98 6.94 18.33 3.43
CA LYS A 98 7.78 18.69 2.27
C LYS A 98 8.97 19.57 2.64
N ARG A 99 8.80 20.51 3.57
CA ARG A 99 9.90 21.38 4.02
C ARG A 99 10.92 20.61 4.84
N ILE A 100 10.47 19.68 5.69
CA ILE A 100 11.36 18.81 6.46
C ILE A 100 12.14 17.90 5.50
N ASP A 101 11.45 17.26 4.56
CA ASP A 101 12.03 16.36 3.55
C ASP A 101 13.03 17.09 2.66
N TYR A 102 12.75 18.34 2.26
CA TYR A 102 13.67 19.18 1.47
C TYR A 102 15.00 19.47 2.20
N VAL A 103 14.98 19.58 3.53
CA VAL A 103 16.21 19.78 4.32
C VAL A 103 17.06 18.50 4.35
N ALA A 104 16.47 17.33 4.04
CA ALA A 104 17.14 16.04 3.86
C ALA A 104 18.05 15.62 5.04
N ARG A 105 17.64 15.94 6.26
CA ARG A 105 18.34 15.54 7.49
C ARG A 105 17.79 14.20 8.00
N PRO A 106 18.60 13.14 8.11
CA PRO A 106 18.13 11.82 8.56
C PRO A 106 17.39 11.84 9.89
N GLN A 107 17.87 12.66 10.84
CA GLN A 107 17.25 12.82 12.16
C GLN A 107 15.84 13.43 12.13
N LEU A 108 15.38 13.96 10.99
CA LEU A 108 14.04 14.51 10.82
C LEU A 108 13.11 13.58 10.04
N ALA A 109 13.56 12.41 9.60
CA ALA A 109 12.76 11.47 8.82
C ALA A 109 11.49 11.02 9.58
N ALA A 110 11.59 10.76 10.89
CA ALA A 110 10.43 10.41 11.71
C ALA A 110 9.39 11.55 11.83
N ASP A 111 9.82 12.81 11.75
CA ASP A 111 8.92 13.97 11.71
C ASP A 111 8.31 14.17 10.33
N ALA A 112 9.09 14.00 9.26
CA ALA A 112 8.55 14.00 7.90
C ALA A 112 7.50 12.90 7.73
N ALA A 113 7.77 11.68 8.19
CA ALA A 113 6.85 10.56 8.16
C ALA A 113 5.55 10.88 8.92
N HIS A 114 5.66 11.46 10.12
CA HIS A 114 4.49 11.85 10.89
C HIS A 114 3.60 12.86 10.15
N TYR A 115 4.17 13.94 9.62
CA TYR A 115 3.38 14.97 8.95
C TYR A 115 2.88 14.54 7.57
N TYR A 116 3.60 13.69 6.84
CA TYR A 116 3.07 13.05 5.63
C TYR A 116 1.92 12.11 5.98
N GLY A 117 2.00 11.37 7.08
CA GLY A 117 0.93 10.50 7.57
C GLY A 117 -0.34 11.27 7.91
N MET A 118 -0.23 12.38 8.65
CA MET A 118 -1.36 13.28 8.94
C MET A 118 -1.98 13.83 7.65
N ALA A 119 -1.14 14.28 6.70
CA ALA A 119 -1.61 14.76 5.42
C ALA A 119 -2.38 13.67 4.66
N ALA A 120 -1.84 12.46 4.62
CA ALA A 120 -2.47 11.30 4.01
C ALA A 120 -3.85 11.05 4.64
N GLN A 121 -3.90 10.87 5.96
CA GLN A 121 -5.14 10.63 6.73
C GLN A 121 -6.24 11.69 6.55
N SER A 122 -5.87 12.92 6.19
CA SER A 122 -6.80 14.02 5.87
C SER A 122 -7.39 13.98 4.45
N GLY A 123 -7.08 12.94 3.69
CA GLY A 123 -7.53 12.71 2.32
C GLY A 123 -6.55 13.17 1.22
N ARG A 124 -5.31 13.52 1.58
CA ARG A 124 -4.28 13.85 0.58
C ARG A 124 -3.58 12.58 0.15
N GLY A 125 -4.26 11.76 -0.66
CA GLY A 125 -3.75 10.45 -1.09
C GLY A 125 -2.32 10.47 -1.65
N GLY A 126 -1.91 11.55 -2.34
CA GLY A 126 -0.52 11.69 -2.84
C GLY A 126 0.56 11.82 -1.75
N ALA A 127 0.19 12.11 -0.50
CA ALA A 127 1.11 12.17 0.63
C ALA A 127 1.66 10.79 1.02
N ILE A 128 0.99 9.69 0.63
CA ILE A 128 1.42 8.32 0.96
C ILE A 128 2.83 8.00 0.44
N TYR A 129 3.22 8.54 -0.72
CA TYR A 129 4.57 8.33 -1.28
C TYR A 129 5.65 9.03 -0.46
N GLY A 130 5.38 10.25 0.01
CA GLY A 130 6.28 10.96 0.92
C GLY A 130 6.35 10.29 2.29
N PHE A 131 5.21 9.79 2.77
CA PHE A 131 5.11 8.99 3.99
C PHE A 131 6.00 7.76 3.92
N ILE A 132 5.84 6.91 2.90
CA ILE A 132 6.61 5.68 2.72
C ILE A 132 8.11 6.00 2.64
N ARG A 133 8.50 6.97 1.78
CA ARG A 133 9.90 7.39 1.66
C ARG A 133 10.50 7.85 2.99
N ALA A 134 9.74 8.61 3.79
CA ALA A 134 10.20 9.07 5.09
C ALA A 134 10.29 7.93 6.12
N VAL A 135 9.44 6.90 6.02
CA VAL A 135 9.56 5.68 6.82
C VAL A 135 10.75 4.83 6.37
N ASP A 136 11.05 4.75 5.08
CA ASP A 136 12.24 4.05 4.59
C ASP A 136 13.54 4.73 5.08
N ALA A 137 13.51 6.05 5.32
CA ALA A 137 14.67 6.85 5.72
C ALA A 137 14.84 7.03 7.24
N LEU A 138 13.83 6.67 8.06
CA LEU A 138 13.94 6.85 9.51
C LEU A 138 14.84 5.79 10.13
N ASP A 139 15.53 6.18 11.19
CA ASP A 139 16.26 5.26 12.03
C ASP A 139 15.34 4.76 13.16
N PRO A 140 15.01 3.46 13.20
CA PRO A 140 14.13 2.91 14.22
C PRO A 140 14.76 2.96 15.62
N ALA A 141 16.10 2.99 15.74
CA ALA A 141 16.77 3.04 17.05
C ALA A 141 16.64 4.41 17.73
N SER A 142 16.62 5.50 16.95
CA SER A 142 16.38 6.86 17.47
C SER A 142 14.91 7.29 17.47
N THR A 143 14.01 6.46 16.96
CA THR A 143 12.56 6.77 16.90
C THR A 143 11.82 6.13 18.07
N SER A 144 10.98 6.90 18.76
CA SER A 144 10.20 6.36 19.89
C SER A 144 9.19 5.29 19.45
N GLN A 145 8.95 4.30 20.32
CA GLN A 145 7.98 3.23 20.04
C GLN A 145 6.55 3.74 19.80
N ALA A 146 6.14 4.81 20.49
CA ALA A 146 4.86 5.47 20.26
C ALA A 146 4.77 6.05 18.84
N ARG A 147 5.86 6.65 18.33
CA ARG A 147 5.92 7.18 16.96
C ARG A 147 5.87 6.04 15.95
N LEU A 148 6.67 4.98 16.12
CA LEU A 148 6.64 3.80 15.24
C LEU A 148 5.24 3.16 15.19
N THR A 149 4.58 3.01 16.34
CA THR A 149 3.21 2.48 16.43
C THR A 149 2.22 3.34 15.65
N SER A 150 2.32 4.67 15.74
CA SER A 150 1.46 5.60 14.99
C SER A 150 1.67 5.50 13.47
N LEU A 151 2.94 5.40 13.03
CA LEU A 151 3.28 5.24 11.62
C LEU A 151 2.78 3.88 11.08
N ARG A 152 3.01 2.79 11.82
CA ARG A 152 2.49 1.44 11.52
C ARG A 152 0.98 1.44 11.32
N LYS A 153 0.22 2.03 12.24
CA LYS A 153 -1.24 2.17 12.13
C LYS A 153 -1.66 2.95 10.89
N THR A 154 -0.97 4.04 10.58
CA THR A 154 -1.26 4.85 9.39
C THR A 154 -1.07 4.04 8.11
N LEU A 155 0.03 3.29 8.02
CA LEU A 155 0.31 2.44 6.87
C LEU A 155 -0.72 1.32 6.72
N LEU A 156 -1.05 0.63 7.82
CA LEU A 156 -2.06 -0.43 7.84
C LEU A 156 -3.43 0.07 7.36
N LEU A 157 -3.86 1.25 7.80
CA LEU A 157 -5.12 1.83 7.36
C LEU A 157 -5.15 2.09 5.85
N TYR A 158 -4.04 2.54 5.28
CA TYR A 158 -3.92 2.72 3.83
C TYR A 158 -3.93 1.39 3.07
N ALA A 159 -3.22 0.37 3.59
CA ALA A 159 -3.24 -0.96 3.00
C ALA A 159 -4.66 -1.58 3.03
N ALA A 160 -5.37 -1.45 4.15
CA ALA A 160 -6.76 -1.90 4.31
C ALA A 160 -7.72 -1.17 3.36
N ALA A 161 -7.46 0.10 3.06
CA ALA A 161 -8.22 0.85 2.06
C ALA A 161 -7.85 0.50 0.61
N GLY A 162 -6.97 -0.48 0.37
CA GLY A 162 -6.58 -0.93 -0.97
C GLY A 162 -5.44 -0.13 -1.60
N SER A 163 -4.67 0.64 -0.83
CA SER A 163 -3.51 1.35 -1.35
C SER A 163 -2.36 0.38 -1.67
N GLY A 164 -2.22 0.04 -2.96
CA GLY A 164 -1.11 -0.80 -3.46
C GLY A 164 0.27 -0.40 -2.92
N PRO A 165 0.68 0.89 -2.98
CA PRO A 165 1.96 1.32 -2.40
C PRO A 165 2.10 1.05 -0.90
N ALA A 166 1.03 1.21 -0.12
CA ALA A 166 1.07 0.94 1.31
C ALA A 166 1.17 -0.55 1.60
N THR A 167 0.42 -1.37 0.86
CA THR A 167 0.48 -2.83 0.92
C THR A 167 1.88 -3.36 0.58
N GLU A 168 2.48 -2.85 -0.50
CA GLU A 168 3.86 -3.18 -0.87
C GLU A 168 4.85 -2.82 0.25
N ALA A 169 4.72 -1.62 0.82
CA ALA A 169 5.58 -1.18 1.90
C ALA A 169 5.42 -2.06 3.15
N MET A 170 4.19 -2.45 3.52
CA MET A 170 3.96 -3.38 4.64
C MET A 170 4.65 -4.72 4.43
N LEU A 171 4.52 -5.33 3.24
CA LEU A 171 5.19 -6.59 2.92
C LEU A 171 6.72 -6.44 2.99
N ARG A 172 7.26 -5.34 2.47
CA ARG A 172 8.69 -5.04 2.55
C ARG A 172 9.17 -4.93 4.00
N TYR A 173 8.45 -4.21 4.85
CA TYR A 173 8.80 -4.05 6.26
C TYR A 173 8.64 -5.33 7.07
N TYR A 174 7.68 -6.18 6.69
CA TYR A 174 7.51 -7.49 7.29
C TYR A 174 8.71 -8.39 6.99
N VAL A 175 9.12 -8.47 5.72
CA VAL A 175 10.30 -9.24 5.31
C VAL A 175 11.58 -8.71 5.95
N ALA A 176 11.73 -7.38 6.04
CA ALA A 176 12.90 -6.77 6.66
C ALA A 176 12.91 -6.87 8.19
N GLY A 177 11.77 -7.17 8.84
CA GLY A 177 11.60 -7.07 10.29
C GLY A 177 11.76 -5.65 10.86
N ALA A 178 11.81 -4.63 9.99
CA ALA A 178 12.08 -3.24 10.33
C ALA A 178 11.30 -2.30 9.40
N PRO A 179 10.93 -1.07 9.85
CA PRO A 179 11.24 -0.48 11.15
C PRO A 179 10.26 -0.90 12.28
N PHE A 180 9.24 -1.71 11.96
CA PHE A 180 8.11 -1.97 12.86
C PHE A 180 8.20 -3.26 13.68
N GLY A 181 9.25 -4.06 13.49
CA GLY A 181 9.31 -5.41 14.06
C GLY A 181 8.34 -6.36 13.37
N ASP A 182 7.77 -7.28 14.15
CA ASP A 182 6.82 -8.26 13.64
C ASP A 182 5.50 -7.61 13.18
N LEU A 183 5.22 -7.75 11.88
CA LEU A 183 3.99 -7.31 11.23
C LEU A 183 2.99 -8.45 10.96
N GLY A 184 3.34 -9.70 11.27
CA GLY A 184 2.49 -10.88 11.00
C GLY A 184 1.04 -10.68 11.43
N PRO A 185 0.77 -10.35 12.71
CA PRO A 185 -0.60 -10.16 13.20
C PRO A 185 -1.41 -9.06 12.48
N ASP A 186 -0.75 -8.04 11.93
CA ASP A 186 -1.44 -7.00 11.17
C ASP A 186 -1.71 -7.40 9.74
N LEU A 187 -0.81 -8.16 9.10
CA LEU A 187 -1.03 -8.72 7.77
C LEU A 187 -2.10 -9.79 7.81
N ASP A 188 -2.12 -10.65 8.83
CA ASP A 188 -3.16 -11.64 9.05
C ASP A 188 -4.53 -10.95 9.20
N ARG A 189 -4.59 -9.89 10.03
CA ARG A 189 -5.81 -9.09 10.19
C ARG A 189 -6.24 -8.44 8.88
N LEU A 190 -5.31 -7.87 8.12
CA LEU A 190 -5.57 -7.26 6.82
C LEU A 190 -6.19 -8.28 5.85
N VAL A 191 -5.63 -9.49 5.81
CA VAL A 191 -6.14 -10.59 4.99
C VAL A 191 -7.53 -11.01 5.45
N VAL A 192 -7.80 -11.13 6.74
CA VAL A 192 -9.12 -11.56 7.24
C VAL A 192 -10.19 -10.49 7.03
N GLN A 193 -9.88 -9.22 7.27
CA GLN A 193 -10.88 -8.15 7.36
C GLN A 193 -11.19 -7.46 6.03
N THR A 194 -10.38 -7.67 5.00
CA THR A 194 -10.52 -6.96 3.73
C THR A 194 -10.62 -7.96 2.58
N ASP A 195 -11.58 -7.76 1.69
CA ASP A 195 -11.62 -8.41 0.40
C ASP A 195 -11.27 -7.38 -0.68
N SER A 196 -9.98 -7.30 -0.98
CA SER A 196 -9.44 -6.38 -1.97
C SER A 196 -8.30 -7.04 -2.74
N PRO A 197 -7.99 -6.58 -3.96
CA PRO A 197 -6.83 -7.07 -4.72
C PRO A 197 -5.53 -7.02 -3.90
N ALA A 198 -5.37 -5.98 -3.06
CA ALA A 198 -4.23 -5.82 -2.18
C ALA A 198 -4.19 -6.87 -1.07
N ALA A 199 -5.31 -7.14 -0.38
CA ALA A 199 -5.39 -8.17 0.65
C ALA A 199 -5.16 -9.58 0.07
N ASN A 200 -5.66 -9.84 -1.14
CA ASN A 200 -5.46 -11.13 -1.83
C ASN A 200 -4.00 -11.31 -2.27
N ALA A 201 -3.31 -10.25 -2.69
CA ALA A 201 -1.88 -10.30 -2.97
C ALA A 201 -1.05 -10.58 -1.70
N VAL A 202 -1.41 -9.96 -0.56
CA VAL A 202 -0.78 -10.25 0.75
C VAL A 202 -0.99 -11.70 1.16
N ALA A 203 -2.22 -12.20 1.07
CA ALA A 203 -2.54 -13.60 1.41
C ALA A 203 -1.69 -14.58 0.60
N LEU A 204 -1.57 -14.36 -0.71
CA LEU A 204 -0.74 -15.21 -1.57
C LEU A 204 0.75 -15.16 -1.17
N GLN A 205 1.26 -13.97 -0.85
CA GLN A 205 2.65 -13.80 -0.43
C GLN A 205 2.93 -14.52 0.91
N LEU A 206 2.02 -14.39 1.89
CA LEU A 206 2.13 -15.07 3.18
C LEU A 206 2.09 -16.59 3.03
N ALA A 207 1.14 -17.11 2.23
CA ALA A 207 1.08 -18.54 1.92
C ALA A 207 2.39 -19.03 1.28
N SER A 208 2.89 -18.30 0.29
CA SER A 208 4.13 -18.66 -0.41
C SER A 208 5.34 -18.71 0.52
N GLN A 209 5.41 -17.80 1.50
CA GLN A 209 6.50 -17.80 2.48
C GLN A 209 6.43 -18.99 3.42
N ILE A 210 5.24 -19.34 3.92
CA ILE A 210 5.06 -20.55 4.76
C ILE A 210 5.51 -21.80 3.98
N LEU A 211 5.11 -21.92 2.72
CA LEU A 211 5.49 -23.05 1.87
C LEU A 211 6.99 -23.06 1.57
N HIS A 212 7.59 -21.90 1.31
CA HIS A 212 9.02 -21.81 1.05
C HIS A 212 9.88 -22.12 2.28
N ALA A 213 9.38 -21.82 3.49
CA ALA A 213 10.01 -22.21 4.75
C ALA A 213 9.94 -23.73 5.03
N GLY A 214 9.45 -24.53 4.07
CA GLY A 214 9.38 -25.98 4.15
C GLY A 214 8.04 -26.52 4.64
N GLY A 215 6.98 -25.71 4.64
CA GLY A 215 5.63 -26.16 4.98
C GLY A 215 5.40 -26.39 6.48
N GLY A 216 6.43 -26.64 7.28
CA GLY A 216 6.34 -26.65 8.74
C GLY A 216 5.37 -27.71 9.29
N ASP A 217 4.71 -27.36 10.39
CA ASP A 217 3.73 -28.19 11.09
C ASP A 217 2.31 -28.09 10.51
N ALA A 218 1.39 -28.91 11.01
CA ALA A 218 -0.01 -28.91 10.58
C ALA A 218 -0.68 -27.53 10.69
N ALA A 219 -0.29 -26.74 11.71
CA ALA A 219 -0.83 -25.40 11.92
C ALA A 219 -0.36 -24.42 10.83
N SER A 220 0.92 -24.47 10.47
CA SER A 220 1.51 -23.64 9.42
C SER A 220 0.89 -23.96 8.06
N LEU A 221 0.81 -25.24 7.70
CA LEU A 221 0.14 -25.66 6.46
C LEU A 221 -1.35 -25.29 6.45
N GLY A 222 -2.03 -25.42 7.58
CA GLY A 222 -3.42 -24.98 7.75
C GLY A 222 -3.60 -23.49 7.48
N THR A 223 -2.70 -22.65 8.01
CA THR A 223 -2.68 -21.20 7.75
C THR A 223 -2.41 -20.89 6.28
N ALA A 224 -1.40 -21.53 5.68
CA ALA A 224 -1.09 -21.36 4.26
C ALA A 224 -2.29 -21.74 3.37
N LYS A 225 -2.95 -22.86 3.69
CA LYS A 225 -4.17 -23.28 2.99
C LYS A 225 -5.28 -22.25 3.12
N GLY A 226 -5.53 -21.74 4.34
CA GLY A 226 -6.56 -20.70 4.56
C GLY A 226 -6.32 -19.44 3.73
N TYR A 227 -5.07 -19.01 3.57
CA TYR A 227 -4.72 -17.91 2.68
C TYR A 227 -4.95 -18.24 1.21
N LEU A 228 -4.55 -19.42 0.74
CA LEU A 228 -4.76 -19.83 -0.65
C LEU A 228 -6.24 -20.01 -0.99
N ASP A 229 -7.05 -20.56 -0.08
CA ASP A 229 -8.50 -20.68 -0.25
C ASP A 229 -9.16 -19.31 -0.47
N LYS A 230 -8.74 -18.29 0.31
CA LYS A 230 -9.21 -16.91 0.13
C LYS A 230 -8.81 -16.37 -1.26
N VAL A 231 -7.56 -16.60 -1.67
CA VAL A 231 -7.04 -16.13 -2.96
C VAL A 231 -7.74 -16.82 -4.14
N ALA A 232 -8.10 -18.10 -4.00
CA ALA A 232 -8.88 -18.83 -5.01
C ALA A 232 -10.28 -18.22 -5.22
N GLY A 233 -10.86 -17.60 -4.18
CA GLY A 233 -12.11 -16.85 -4.28
C GLY A 233 -12.00 -15.45 -4.91
N ALA A 234 -10.78 -14.96 -5.20
CA ALA A 234 -10.58 -13.60 -5.67
C ALA A 234 -11.05 -13.37 -7.12
N ASP A 235 -11.45 -12.15 -7.45
CA ASP A 235 -11.84 -11.73 -8.81
C ASP A 235 -10.68 -11.80 -9.82
N SER A 236 -9.43 -11.71 -9.34
CA SER A 236 -8.26 -11.77 -10.20
C SER A 236 -7.99 -13.19 -10.70
N LEU A 237 -8.21 -13.43 -12.00
CA LEU A 237 -7.92 -14.71 -12.65
C LEU A 237 -6.48 -15.18 -12.40
N ARG A 238 -5.51 -14.25 -12.46
CA ARG A 238 -4.10 -14.58 -12.21
C ARG A 238 -3.90 -15.11 -10.79
N LEU A 239 -4.42 -14.42 -9.78
CA LEU A 239 -4.26 -14.83 -8.39
C LEU A 239 -4.97 -16.17 -8.13
N ARG A 240 -6.17 -16.32 -8.68
CA ARG A 240 -6.94 -17.57 -8.61
C ARG A 240 -6.17 -18.76 -9.17
N LEU A 241 -5.63 -18.64 -10.39
CA LEU A 241 -4.84 -19.71 -11.01
C LEU A 241 -3.60 -20.07 -10.20
N ILE A 242 -2.92 -19.10 -9.59
CA ILE A 242 -1.76 -19.40 -8.74
C ILE A 242 -2.22 -20.17 -7.50
N ALA A 243 -3.29 -19.73 -6.84
CA ALA A 243 -3.82 -20.42 -5.66
C ALA A 243 -4.30 -21.84 -5.98
N GLU A 244 -5.05 -22.03 -7.07
CA GLU A 244 -5.53 -23.33 -7.54
C GLU A 244 -4.39 -24.30 -7.85
N ASN A 245 -3.22 -23.81 -8.30
CA ASN A 245 -2.03 -24.64 -8.53
C ASN A 245 -1.26 -24.96 -7.24
N LEU A 246 -1.29 -24.08 -6.24
CA LEU A 246 -0.58 -24.30 -4.97
C LEU A 246 -1.39 -25.14 -3.98
N LEU A 247 -2.73 -25.04 -3.99
CA LEU A 247 -3.60 -25.77 -3.07
C LEU A 247 -3.37 -27.29 -3.05
N PRO A 248 -3.23 -27.99 -4.21
CA PRO A 248 -2.94 -29.42 -4.21
C PRO A 248 -1.64 -29.77 -3.47
N LEU A 249 -0.58 -28.98 -3.66
CA LEU A 249 0.70 -29.19 -2.99
C LEU A 249 0.56 -29.08 -1.46
N VAL A 250 -0.18 -28.08 -0.98
CA VAL A 250 -0.42 -27.90 0.46
C VAL A 250 -1.24 -29.06 1.02
N ASN A 251 -2.29 -29.48 0.31
CA ASN A 251 -3.13 -30.59 0.75
C ASN A 251 -2.35 -31.91 0.82
N GLU A 252 -1.45 -32.16 -0.11
CA GLU A 252 -0.57 -33.33 -0.08
C GLU A 252 0.38 -33.29 1.12
N GLN A 253 1.00 -32.13 1.39
CA GLN A 253 1.86 -31.96 2.57
C GLN A 253 1.09 -32.17 3.87
N ILE A 254 -0.14 -31.67 3.98
CA ILE A 254 -1.01 -31.90 5.16
C ILE A 254 -1.32 -33.39 5.31
N ALA A 255 -1.67 -34.08 4.21
CA ALA A 255 -1.99 -35.50 4.24
C ALA A 255 -0.78 -36.39 4.57
N ALA A 256 0.43 -35.93 4.23
CA ALA A 256 1.69 -36.61 4.54
C ALA A 256 2.15 -36.40 5.99
N LEU A 257 1.55 -35.47 6.73
CA LEU A 257 1.85 -35.32 8.15
C LEU A 257 1.36 -36.55 8.91
N PRO A 258 2.15 -37.07 9.87
CA PRO A 258 1.69 -38.16 10.72
C PRO A 258 0.42 -37.71 11.44
N PRO A 259 -0.62 -38.56 11.53
CA PRO A 259 -1.78 -38.24 12.34
C PRO A 259 -1.30 -37.95 13.76
N GLN A 260 -1.43 -36.70 14.21
CA GLN A 260 -1.10 -36.33 15.58
C GLN A 260 -1.86 -37.29 16.49
N LEU A 261 -1.12 -37.99 17.36
CA LEU A 261 -1.64 -38.87 18.38
C LEU A 261 -2.81 -38.20 19.07
N SER A 262 -4.02 -38.68 18.79
CA SER A 262 -5.27 -38.34 19.46
C SER A 262 -5.30 -38.77 20.93
N GLN A 263 -4.15 -38.81 21.61
CA GLN A 263 -3.93 -39.39 22.93
C GLN A 263 -2.97 -38.53 23.73
N ASP A 264 -3.43 -37.36 24.16
CA ASP A 264 -3.07 -36.79 25.47
C ASP A 264 -4.28 -36.01 25.99
N MET A 265 -5.44 -36.68 25.95
CA MET A 265 -6.44 -36.44 26.98
C MET A 265 -6.03 -37.31 28.17
N PRO A 266 -5.73 -36.74 29.34
CA PRO A 266 -5.61 -37.54 30.54
C PRO A 266 -6.95 -38.22 30.75
N ASN A 267 -6.96 -39.54 30.63
CA ASN A 267 -8.00 -40.37 31.22
C ASN A 267 -8.06 -39.98 32.69
N GLN A 268 -9.04 -39.14 33.05
CA GLN A 268 -9.48 -39.07 34.43
C GLN A 268 -10.06 -40.43 34.75
N GLU A 269 -9.23 -41.27 35.36
CA GLU A 269 -9.66 -42.46 36.05
C GLU A 269 -10.75 -42.05 37.03
N VAL A 270 -11.98 -42.46 36.72
CA VAL A 270 -13.07 -42.55 37.68
C VAL A 270 -12.66 -43.64 38.67
N SER A 271 -12.08 -43.23 39.79
CA SER A 271 -12.03 -44.04 40.99
C SER A 271 -13.27 -43.76 41.86
N GLN A 272 -13.77 -44.87 42.38
CA GLN A 272 -15.04 -45.11 43.06
C GLN A 272 -15.27 -44.29 44.32
#